data_AF-A0A2X3UW56-F1
#
_entry.id   AF-A0A2X3UW56-F1
#
_cell.length_a   1.000
_cell.length_b   1.000
_cell.length_c   1.000
_cell.angle_alpha   90.00
_cell.angle_beta   90.00
_cell.angle_gamma   90.00
#
_symmetry.space_group_name_H-M   'P 1'
#
loop_
_entity.id
_entity.type
_entity.pdbx_description
1 polymer ?
#
loop_
_entity_poly.entity_id
_entity_poly.type
_entity_poly.pdbx_seq_one_letter_code
_entity_poly.pdbx_strand_id
1 'polypeptide(L)'
;MEIEKEREDDNAKKKYFRDVGLLIVLCMSLYTYCNLKFNSVYYAQHIPHKEGTETDLVMLVKNVGWIYTPKIDNIIYDDGTNDIINTKSKSFLTKSVV
;
A
#
# COMPACT_ATOMS: atom_id res chain seq x y z
N MET A 1 45.83 -25.07 21.46
CA MET A 1 46.15 -24.39 20.19
C MET A 1 45.30 -24.91 19.04
N GLU A 2 45.33 -26.21 18.68
CA GLU A 2 44.46 -26.75 17.60
C GLU A 2 42.95 -26.64 17.90
N ILE A 3 42.51 -27.03 19.11
CA ILE A 3 41.09 -26.98 19.51
C ILE A 3 40.53 -25.55 19.50
N GLU A 4 41.35 -24.54 19.83
CA GLU A 4 40.91 -23.14 19.79
C GLU A 4 40.75 -22.65 18.36
N LYS A 5 41.63 -23.08 17.46
CA LYS A 5 41.56 -22.77 16.03
C LYS A 5 40.31 -23.38 15.38
N GLU A 6 39.97 -24.62 15.70
CA GLU A 6 38.72 -25.26 15.25
C GLU A 6 37.48 -24.49 15.74
N ARG A 7 37.46 -24.05 17.01
CA ARG A 7 36.34 -23.25 17.54
C ARG A 7 36.22 -21.89 16.85
N GLU A 8 37.33 -21.26 16.51
CA GLU A 8 37.34 -19.98 15.80
C GLU A 8 36.82 -20.12 14.37
N ASP A 9 37.24 -21.16 13.65
CA ASP A 9 36.76 -21.48 12.31
C ASP A 9 35.25 -21.79 12.29
N ASP A 10 34.74 -22.52 13.28
CA ASP A 10 33.31 -22.83 13.39
C ASP A 10 32.47 -21.60 13.74
N ASN A 11 32.99 -20.70 14.56
CA ASN A 11 32.34 -19.42 14.84
C ASN A 11 32.36 -18.50 13.61
N ALA A 12 33.45 -18.51 12.83
CA ALA A 12 33.54 -17.79 11.57
C ALA A 12 32.52 -18.31 10.55
N LYS A 13 32.39 -19.64 10.41
CA LYS A 13 31.37 -20.27 9.54
C LYS A 13 29.95 -19.90 9.95
N LYS A 14 29.63 -19.97 11.24
CA LYS A 14 28.30 -19.59 11.77
C LYS A 14 28.01 -18.12 11.53
N LYS A 15 29.00 -17.25 11.76
CA LYS A 15 28.90 -15.81 11.50
C LYS A 15 28.65 -15.54 10.01
N TYR A 16 29.42 -16.18 9.13
CA TYR A 16 29.25 -16.04 7.69
C TYR A 16 27.86 -16.49 7.22
N PHE A 17 27.40 -17.65 7.69
CA PHE A 17 26.07 -18.16 7.34
C PHE A 17 24.96 -17.21 7.81
N ARG A 18 25.06 -16.70 9.04
CA ARG A 18 24.11 -15.73 9.59
C ARG A 18 24.09 -14.44 8.77
N ASP A 19 25.26 -13.87 8.48
CA ASP A 19 25.38 -12.57 7.82
C ASP A 19 24.94 -12.66 6.35
N VAL A 20 25.28 -13.75 5.65
CA VAL A 20 24.79 -14.03 4.28
C VAL A 20 23.28 -14.28 4.28
N GLY A 21 22.76 -15.04 5.25
CA GLY A 21 21.32 -15.26 5.38
C GLY A 21 20.55 -13.96 5.58
N LEU A 22 21.06 -13.06 6.42
CA LEU A 22 20.46 -11.74 6.64
C LEU A 22 20.48 -10.89 5.35
N LEU A 23 21.60 -10.90 4.63
CA LEU A 23 21.72 -10.17 3.37
C LEU A 23 20.69 -10.67 2.33
N ILE A 24 20.50 -11.99 2.21
CA ILE A 24 19.53 -12.58 1.28
C ILE A 24 18.11 -12.12 1.62
N VAL A 25 17.71 -12.18 2.89
CA VAL A 25 16.36 -11.74 3.31
C VAL A 25 16.15 -10.25 3.02
N LEU A 26 17.15 -9.42 3.29
CA LEU A 26 17.10 -7.98 2.98
C LEU A 26 16.98 -7.74 1.47
N CYS A 27 17.80 -8.40 0.65
CA CYS A 27 17.76 -8.28 -0.81
C CYS A 27 16.40 -8.72 -1.38
N MET A 28 15.86 -9.86 -0.92
CA MET A 28 14.54 -10.34 -1.34
C MET A 28 13.44 -9.36 -0.96
N SER A 29 13.49 -8.83 0.27
CA SER A 29 12.49 -7.86 0.76
C SER A 29 12.53 -6.56 -0.03
N LEU A 30 13.73 -6.04 -0.32
CA LEU A 30 13.94 -4.84 -1.14
C LEU A 30 13.47 -5.06 -2.59
N TYR A 31 13.78 -6.23 -3.17
CA TYR A 31 13.32 -6.58 -4.51
C TYR A 31 11.80 -6.62 -4.58
N THR A 32 11.13 -7.29 -3.63
CA THR A 32 9.67 -7.34 -3.57
C THR A 32 9.06 -5.95 -3.38
N TYR A 33 9.63 -5.12 -2.49
CA TYR A 33 9.16 -3.75 -2.28
C TYR A 33 9.26 -2.91 -3.55
N CYS A 34 10.41 -2.93 -4.22
CA CYS A 34 10.61 -2.21 -5.48
C CYS A 34 9.67 -2.73 -6.56
N ASN A 35 9.53 -4.06 -6.70
CA ASN A 35 8.65 -4.66 -7.69
C ASN A 35 7.19 -4.24 -7.50
N LEU A 36 6.68 -4.28 -6.26
CA LEU A 36 5.35 -3.82 -5.91
C LEU A 36 5.17 -2.32 -6.16
N LYS A 37 6.17 -1.49 -5.81
CA LYS A 37 6.08 -0.03 -5.97
C LYS A 37 6.02 0.36 -7.45
N PHE A 38 6.93 -0.16 -8.27
CA PHE A 38 7.00 0.19 -9.69
C PHE A 38 5.86 -0.43 -10.51
N ASN A 39 5.38 -1.63 -10.15
CA ASN A 39 4.25 -2.29 -10.83
C ASN A 39 2.92 -2.11 -10.08
N SER A 40 2.84 -1.17 -9.12
CA SER A 40 1.66 -0.99 -8.26
C SER A 40 0.39 -0.71 -9.06
N VAL A 41 0.49 0.12 -10.11
CA VAL A 41 -0.61 0.44 -11.02
C VAL A 41 -1.11 -0.81 -11.74
N TYR A 42 -0.19 -1.63 -12.25
CA TYR A 42 -0.54 -2.88 -12.93
C TYR A 42 -1.29 -3.83 -11.98
N TYR A 43 -0.79 -4.03 -10.77
CA TYR A 43 -1.46 -4.86 -9.77
C TYR A 43 -2.83 -4.30 -9.38
N ALA A 44 -2.95 -2.98 -9.14
CA ALA A 44 -4.23 -2.36 -8.80
C ALA A 44 -5.29 -2.58 -9.89
N GLN A 45 -4.92 -2.64 -11.16
CA GLN A 45 -5.84 -2.86 -12.27
C GLN A 45 -6.20 -4.33 -12.50
N HIS A 46 -5.31 -5.27 -12.17
CA HIS A 46 -5.47 -6.71 -12.49
C HIS A 46 -5.85 -7.57 -11.27
N ILE A 47 -5.92 -7.00 -10.07
CA ILE A 47 -6.52 -7.69 -8.93
C ILE A 47 -8.02 -7.83 -9.23
N PRO A 48 -8.58 -9.06 -9.22
CA PRO A 48 -10.00 -9.26 -9.47
C PRO A 48 -10.82 -8.51 -8.42
N HIS A 49 -11.40 -7.39 -8.84
CA HIS A 49 -12.35 -6.65 -8.04
C HIS A 49 -13.63 -7.46 -7.94
N LYS A 50 -14.20 -7.58 -6.74
CA LYS A 50 -15.51 -8.21 -6.57
C LYS A 50 -16.54 -7.43 -7.40
N GLU A 51 -17.28 -8.14 -8.26
CA GLU A 51 -18.36 -7.55 -9.05
C GLU A 51 -19.32 -6.79 -8.11
N GLY A 52 -19.53 -5.50 -8.40
CA GLY A 52 -20.39 -4.62 -7.61
C GLY A 52 -19.68 -3.64 -6.66
N THR A 53 -18.35 -3.61 -6.62
CA THR A 53 -17.62 -2.50 -5.97
C THR A 53 -17.12 -1.54 -7.04
N GLU A 54 -17.81 -0.41 -7.22
CA GLU A 54 -17.31 0.69 -8.05
C GLU A 54 -16.00 1.22 -7.47
N THR A 55 -14.92 0.69 -8.01
CA THR A 55 -13.56 0.74 -7.46
C THR A 55 -13.01 2.16 -7.47
N ASP A 56 -13.48 2.96 -8.43
CA ASP A 56 -13.14 4.37 -8.60
C ASP A 56 -13.65 5.24 -7.44
N LEU A 57 -14.87 4.98 -6.94
CA LEU A 57 -15.50 5.83 -5.93
C LEU A 57 -14.96 5.57 -4.51
N VAL A 58 -14.71 4.29 -4.16
CA VAL A 58 -14.19 3.95 -2.83
C VAL A 58 -12.73 4.37 -2.67
N MET A 59 -11.94 4.33 -3.76
CA MET A 59 -10.55 4.79 -3.75
C MET A 59 -10.44 6.32 -3.64
N LEU A 60 -11.40 7.06 -4.19
CA LEU A 60 -11.51 8.51 -4.03
C LEU A 60 -11.95 8.89 -2.61
N VAL A 61 -13.03 8.29 -2.08
CA VAL A 61 -13.55 8.60 -0.72
C VAL A 61 -12.56 8.29 0.40
N LYS A 62 -11.72 7.26 0.25
CA LYS A 62 -10.77 6.87 1.31
C LYS A 62 -9.50 7.74 1.34
N ASN A 63 -9.31 8.63 0.37
CA ASN A 63 -8.05 9.32 0.12
C ASN A 63 -8.18 10.84 -0.14
N VAL A 64 -9.40 11.38 -0.04
CA VAL A 64 -9.71 12.83 -0.12
C VAL A 64 -8.96 13.68 0.91
N GLY A 65 -8.44 13.10 2.00
CA GLY A 65 -7.63 13.84 2.96
C GLY A 65 -6.23 14.22 2.45
N TRP A 66 -5.66 13.46 1.51
CA TRP A 66 -4.23 13.54 1.14
C TRP A 66 -3.93 13.76 -0.35
N ILE A 67 -4.89 13.60 -1.27
CA ILE A 67 -4.65 13.76 -2.72
C ILE A 67 -5.62 14.77 -3.35
N TYR A 68 -5.08 15.54 -4.31
CA TYR A 68 -5.77 16.54 -5.12
C TYR A 68 -7.14 16.07 -5.61
N THR A 69 -8.16 16.84 -5.25
CA THR A 69 -9.57 16.66 -5.63
C THR A 69 -9.75 16.94 -7.12
N PRO A 70 -10.01 15.92 -7.96
CA PRO A 70 -10.36 16.18 -9.35
C PRO A 70 -11.75 16.84 -9.38
N LYS A 71 -11.85 17.98 -10.09
CA LYS A 71 -13.12 18.66 -10.34
C LYS A 71 -13.98 17.78 -11.26
N ILE A 72 -14.95 17.10 -10.67
CA ILE A 72 -16.00 16.38 -11.40
C ILE A 72 -17.16 17.36 -11.59
N ASP A 73 -17.49 17.67 -12.83
CA ASP A 73 -18.65 18.53 -13.11
C ASP A 73 -19.92 17.88 -12.54
N ASN A 74 -20.66 18.67 -11.75
CA ASN A 74 -21.91 18.31 -11.03
C ASN A 74 -21.77 17.63 -9.65
N ILE A 75 -20.57 17.53 -9.09
CA ILE A 75 -20.36 17.14 -7.68
C ILE A 75 -19.69 18.29 -6.94
N ILE A 76 -20.36 18.79 -5.90
CA ILE A 76 -19.79 19.80 -5.00
C ILE A 76 -19.33 19.09 -3.74
N TYR A 77 -18.03 19.22 -3.44
CA TYR A 77 -17.41 18.74 -2.22
C TYR A 77 -17.37 19.89 -1.21
N ASP A 78 -18.03 19.74 -0.06
CA ASP A 78 -17.93 20.68 1.05
C ASP A 78 -16.91 20.17 2.09
N ASP A 79 -15.72 20.79 2.10
CA ASP A 79 -14.62 20.47 3.02
C ASP A 79 -14.95 20.77 4.50
N GLY A 80 -16.08 21.41 4.79
CA GLY A 80 -16.49 21.74 6.17
C GLY A 80 -17.32 20.66 6.87
N THR A 81 -18.08 19.86 6.13
CA THR A 81 -19.13 18.97 6.68
C THR A 81 -19.04 17.51 6.24
N ASN A 82 -18.08 17.14 5.38
CA ASN A 82 -18.00 15.82 4.74
C ASN A 82 -19.27 15.45 3.95
N ASP A 83 -19.98 16.45 3.43
CA ASP A 83 -21.19 16.23 2.64
C ASP A 83 -20.88 16.20 1.14
N ILE A 84 -21.48 15.25 0.43
CA ILE A 84 -21.37 15.11 -1.03
C ILE A 84 -22.72 15.50 -1.65
N ILE A 85 -22.74 16.59 -2.41
CA ILE A 85 -23.95 17.09 -3.08
C ILE A 85 -23.90 16.74 -4.56
N ASN A 86 -24.86 15.92 -5.01
CA ASN A 86 -25.12 15.64 -6.42
C ASN A 86 -26.16 16.62 -6.98
N THR A 87 -25.72 17.57 -7.80
CA THR A 87 -26.61 18.61 -8.36
C THR A 87 -27.46 18.10 -9.52
N LYS A 88 -27.10 16.95 -10.12
CA LYS A 88 -27.85 16.31 -11.21
C LYS A 88 -29.11 15.58 -10.71
N SER A 89 -29.05 14.98 -9.52
CA SER A 89 -30.18 14.21 -8.95
C SER A 89 -30.97 14.96 -7.86
N LYS A 90 -30.52 16.13 -7.40
CA LYS A 90 -31.07 16.84 -6.22
C LYS A 90 -31.30 15.90 -5.01
N SER A 91 -30.43 14.91 -4.83
CA SER A 91 -30.52 13.97 -3.70
C SER A 91 -29.37 14.22 -2.74
N PHE A 92 -29.69 14.64 -1.52
CA PHE A 92 -28.74 14.76 -0.42
C PHE A 92 -28.41 13.36 0.10
N LEU A 93 -27.15 12.95 -0.01
CA LEU A 93 -26.65 11.74 0.62
C LEU A 93 -25.99 12.13 1.94
N THR A 94 -26.79 12.60 2.91
CA THR A 94 -26.31 12.85 4.27
C THR A 94 -26.10 11.51 4.96
N LYS A 95 -24.85 11.21 5.34
CA LYS A 95 -24.55 10.08 6.20
C LYS A 95 -24.78 10.54 7.64
N SER A 96 -25.99 10.31 8.16
CA SER A 96 -26.31 10.55 9.57
C SER A 96 -25.41 9.66 10.43
N VAL A 97 -24.39 10.25 11.04
CA VAL A 97 -23.60 9.61 12.09
C VAL A 97 -24.38 9.74 13.39
N VAL A 98 -25.01 8.65 13.83
CA VAL A 98 -25.31 8.36 15.24
C VAL A 98 -24.35 7.28 15.67
#